data_AF-A0A945Z456-F1
#
_entry.id   AF-A0A945Z456-F1
#
_cell.length_a   1.000
_cell.length_b   1.000
_cell.length_c   1.000
_cell.angle_alpha   90.00
_cell.angle_beta   90.00
_cell.angle_gamma   90.00
#
_symmetry.space_group_name_H-M   'P 1'
#
loop_
_entity.id
_entity.type
_entity.pdbx_description
1 polymer ?
#
loop_
_entity_poly.entity_id
_entity_poly.type
_entity_poly.pdbx_seq_one_letter_code
_entity_poly.pdbx_strand_id
1 'polypeptide(L)'
;PQPLHLFFSGRGGPSVQDKDKHIHALPKKEFIKKLHEYEGSPQEILNDEGVMEFFEPVLRADFKAITTYVYKKDIPFDIPITVMIGTNEDTTYEEAMKWQDETSKKISVRQFPGGHFFIYQHTREISRIFSSTLQNPPEIISD
;
A
#
# COMPACT_ATOMS: atom_id res chain seq x y z
N PRO A 1 11.24 22.05 -4.89
CA PRO A 1 11.79 21.48 -3.64
C PRO A 1 11.54 19.96 -3.63
N GLN A 2 12.46 19.16 -3.09
CA GLN A 2 12.22 17.71 -2.93
C GLN A 2 11.32 17.44 -1.71
N PRO A 3 10.57 16.32 -1.68
CA PRO A 3 9.81 15.90 -0.49
C PRO A 3 10.71 15.67 0.72
N LEU A 4 10.22 16.00 1.92
CA LEU A 4 10.96 15.79 3.18
C LEU A 4 10.96 14.32 3.64
N HIS A 5 9.87 13.59 3.37
CA HIS A 5 9.66 12.22 3.82
C HIS A 5 8.58 11.54 2.96
N LEU A 6 8.69 10.23 2.73
CA LEU A 6 7.66 9.44 2.04
C LEU A 6 6.97 8.49 3.04
N PHE A 7 5.64 8.39 2.94
CA PHE A 7 4.84 7.47 3.73
C PHE A 7 4.14 6.48 2.82
N PHE A 8 4.33 5.17 3.06
CA PHE A 8 3.64 4.09 2.36
C PHE A 8 2.77 3.30 3.34
N SER A 9 1.70 2.71 2.83
CA SER A 9 0.72 1.96 3.64
C SER A 9 0.28 0.69 2.93
N GLY A 10 0.13 -0.40 3.69
CA GLY A 10 -0.53 -1.63 3.26
C GLY A 10 0.21 -2.40 2.16
N ARG A 11 1.52 -2.15 1.98
CA ARG A 11 2.24 -2.70 0.83
C ARG A 11 3.73 -2.91 1.05
N GLY A 12 4.22 -4.05 0.57
CA GLY A 12 5.65 -4.37 0.46
C GLY A 12 6.39 -3.45 -0.50
N GLY A 13 7.72 -3.53 -0.52
CA GLY A 13 8.56 -2.76 -1.44
C GLY A 13 8.27 -3.08 -2.92
N PRO A 14 8.59 -2.18 -3.87
CA PRO A 14 8.26 -2.35 -5.29
C PRO A 14 8.81 -3.63 -5.94
N SER A 15 9.90 -4.21 -5.39
CA SER A 15 10.49 -5.47 -5.84
C SER A 15 9.68 -6.72 -5.44
N VAL A 16 8.72 -6.59 -4.53
CA VAL A 16 7.82 -7.66 -4.10
C VAL A 16 6.73 -7.85 -5.15
N GLN A 17 6.61 -9.07 -5.68
CA GLN A 17 5.61 -9.37 -6.70
C GLN A 17 4.24 -9.59 -6.09
N ASP A 18 3.19 -9.16 -6.80
CA ASP A 18 1.82 -9.53 -6.45
C ASP A 18 1.60 -11.04 -6.49
N LYS A 19 0.91 -11.52 -5.46
CA LYS A 19 0.48 -12.91 -5.36
C LYS A 19 -0.65 -13.23 -6.35
N ASP A 20 -1.56 -12.27 -6.58
CA ASP A 20 -2.75 -12.47 -7.42
C ASP A 20 -2.64 -11.73 -8.77
N LYS A 21 -1.71 -12.20 -9.63
CA LYS A 21 -1.34 -11.51 -10.89
C LYS A 21 -2.47 -11.37 -11.92
N HIS A 22 -3.57 -12.11 -11.76
CA HIS A 22 -4.61 -12.22 -12.78
C HIS A 22 -6.01 -11.85 -12.27
N ILE A 23 -6.14 -11.31 -11.05
CA ILE A 23 -7.44 -10.90 -10.49
C ILE A 23 -8.25 -10.01 -11.45
N HIS A 24 -7.59 -9.08 -12.14
CA HIS A 24 -8.23 -8.17 -13.10
C HIS A 24 -8.87 -8.88 -14.31
N ALA A 25 -8.42 -10.10 -14.63
CA ALA A 25 -8.88 -10.91 -15.75
C ALA A 25 -9.88 -12.00 -15.35
N LEU A 26 -10.19 -12.15 -14.05
CA LEU A 26 -11.15 -13.15 -13.57
C LEU A 26 -12.57 -12.90 -14.12
N PRO A 27 -13.35 -13.95 -14.38
CA PRO A 27 -14.78 -13.83 -14.63
C PRO A 27 -15.47 -12.98 -13.55
N LYS A 28 -16.47 -12.17 -13.93
CA LYS A 28 -17.14 -11.20 -13.02
C LYS A 28 -17.48 -11.76 -11.64
N LYS A 29 -18.11 -12.94 -11.58
CA LYS A 29 -18.48 -13.58 -10.32
C LYS A 29 -17.28 -13.90 -9.43
N GLU A 30 -16.18 -14.36 -10.02
CA GLU A 30 -14.94 -14.67 -9.31
C GLU A 30 -14.20 -13.40 -8.89
N PHE A 31 -14.19 -12.38 -9.74
CA PHE A 31 -13.65 -11.06 -9.43
C PHE A 31 -14.37 -10.45 -8.22
N ILE A 32 -15.70 -10.43 -8.21
CA ILE A 32 -16.48 -9.93 -7.06
C ILE A 32 -16.20 -10.75 -5.81
N LYS A 33 -16.16 -12.09 -5.91
CA LYS A 33 -15.79 -12.95 -4.78
C LYS A 33 -14.41 -12.58 -4.21
N LYS A 34 -13.43 -12.31 -5.07
CA LYS A 34 -12.11 -11.83 -4.65
C LYS A 34 -12.17 -10.47 -3.96
N LEU A 35 -12.97 -9.53 -4.46
CA LEU A 35 -13.17 -8.23 -3.80
C LEU A 35 -13.72 -8.37 -2.37
N HIS A 36 -14.58 -9.37 -2.12
CA HIS A 36 -15.07 -9.67 -0.77
C HIS A 36 -13.98 -10.21 0.17
N GLU A 37 -12.92 -10.83 -0.36
CA GLU A 37 -11.79 -11.31 0.44
C GLU A 37 -10.90 -10.15 0.91
N TYR A 38 -10.89 -9.02 0.20
CA TYR A 38 -10.27 -7.79 0.70
C TYR A 38 -11.14 -7.21 1.82
N GLU A 39 -10.65 -7.33 3.07
CA GLU A 39 -11.21 -6.60 4.20
C GLU A 39 -11.37 -5.12 3.83
N GLY A 40 -12.37 -4.38 4.32
CA GLY A 40 -12.54 -2.95 4.03
C GLY A 40 -13.21 -2.58 2.70
N SER A 41 -13.46 -3.54 1.80
CA SER A 41 -14.39 -3.33 0.69
C SER A 41 -15.81 -3.16 1.22
N PRO A 42 -16.53 -2.06 0.91
CA PRO A 42 -17.88 -1.82 1.42
C PRO A 42 -18.83 -2.89 0.88
N GLN A 43 -19.32 -3.77 1.74
CA GLN A 43 -20.12 -4.93 1.33
C GLN A 43 -21.41 -4.50 0.66
N GLU A 44 -21.97 -3.37 1.10
CA GLU A 44 -23.15 -2.74 0.51
C GLU A 44 -22.91 -2.35 -0.95
N ILE A 45 -21.69 -1.91 -1.29
CA ILE A 45 -21.31 -1.59 -2.67
C ILE A 45 -21.11 -2.87 -3.48
N LEU A 46 -20.41 -3.86 -2.93
CA LEU A 46 -20.13 -5.11 -3.64
C LEU A 46 -21.40 -5.93 -3.93
N ASN A 47 -22.41 -5.83 -3.05
CA ASN A 47 -23.69 -6.53 -3.20
C ASN A 47 -24.71 -5.80 -4.07
N ASP A 48 -24.45 -4.54 -4.46
CA ASP A 48 -25.31 -3.77 -5.35
C ASP A 48 -24.84 -3.92 -6.80
N GLU A 49 -25.60 -4.68 -7.60
CA GLU A 49 -25.25 -4.96 -8.99
C GLU A 49 -25.15 -3.68 -9.84
N GLY A 50 -26.04 -2.70 -9.62
CA GLY A 50 -26.07 -1.46 -10.40
C GLY A 50 -24.88 -0.56 -10.09
N VAL A 51 -24.46 -0.51 -8.82
CA VAL A 51 -23.23 0.18 -8.43
C VAL A 51 -22.01 -0.55 -8.99
N MET A 52 -21.98 -1.89 -8.90
CA MET A 52 -20.85 -2.68 -9.41
C MET A 52 -20.69 -2.61 -10.93
N GLU A 53 -21.76 -2.42 -11.71
CA GLU A 53 -21.65 -2.16 -13.16
C GLU A 53 -20.80 -0.93 -13.47
N PHE A 54 -20.87 0.10 -12.62
CA PHE A 54 -20.08 1.31 -12.79
C PHE A 54 -18.64 1.17 -12.28
N PHE A 55 -18.44 0.54 -11.11
CA PHE A 55 -17.12 0.43 -10.48
C PHE A 55 -16.25 -0.71 -11.01
N GLU A 56 -16.85 -1.81 -11.50
CA GLU A 56 -16.10 -2.97 -11.98
C GLU A 56 -15.03 -2.61 -13.03
N PRO A 57 -15.31 -1.80 -14.08
CA PRO A 57 -14.29 -1.41 -15.05
C PRO A 57 -13.12 -0.64 -14.43
N VAL A 58 -13.40 0.24 -13.45
CA VAL A 58 -12.38 1.05 -12.76
C VAL A 58 -11.51 0.15 -11.88
N LEU A 59 -12.13 -0.68 -11.05
CA LEU A 59 -11.40 -1.61 -10.18
C LEU A 59 -10.53 -2.57 -11.00
N ARG A 60 -11.05 -3.12 -12.10
CA ARG A 60 -10.26 -3.97 -12.99
C ARG A 60 -9.08 -3.24 -13.61
N ALA A 61 -9.24 -1.97 -13.98
CA ALA A 61 -8.14 -1.17 -14.52
C ALA A 61 -7.04 -0.96 -13.46
N ASP A 62 -7.43 -0.64 -12.23
CA ASP A 62 -6.50 -0.45 -11.10
C ASP A 62 -5.75 -1.75 -10.77
N PHE A 63 -6.49 -2.86 -10.64
CA PHE A 63 -5.87 -4.17 -10.42
C PHE A 63 -4.95 -4.56 -11.57
N LYS A 64 -5.31 -4.28 -12.83
CA LYS A 64 -4.44 -4.53 -13.97
C LYS A 64 -3.15 -3.72 -13.87
N ALA A 65 -3.23 -2.43 -13.55
CA ALA A 65 -2.06 -1.58 -13.41
C ALA A 65 -1.10 -2.09 -12.33
N ILE A 66 -1.63 -2.50 -11.17
CA ILE A 66 -0.85 -3.02 -10.04
C ILE A 66 -0.25 -4.39 -10.39
N THR A 67 -1.06 -5.33 -10.89
CA THR A 67 -0.65 -6.74 -11.07
C THR A 67 0.21 -6.99 -12.30
N THR A 68 0.17 -6.08 -13.28
CA THR A 68 1.02 -6.15 -14.49
C THR A 68 2.25 -5.24 -14.40
N TYR A 69 2.43 -4.52 -13.30
CA TYR A 69 3.63 -3.74 -13.06
C TYR A 69 4.86 -4.66 -12.99
N VAL A 70 5.84 -4.37 -13.85
CA VAL A 70 7.13 -5.06 -13.85
C VAL A 70 8.17 -4.10 -13.28
N TYR A 71 8.55 -4.35 -12.03
CA TYR A 71 9.57 -3.57 -11.34
C TYR A 71 10.89 -3.60 -12.11
N LYS A 72 11.50 -2.43 -12.24
CA LYS A 72 12.86 -2.23 -12.73
C LYS A 72 13.57 -1.37 -11.71
N LYS A 73 14.69 -1.88 -11.19
CA LYS A 73 15.49 -1.14 -10.22
C LYS A 73 16.03 0.14 -10.85
N ASP A 74 15.90 1.23 -10.12
CA ASP A 74 16.40 2.54 -10.49
C ASP A 74 17.29 3.11 -9.36
N ILE A 75 17.77 4.34 -9.53
CA ILE A 75 18.53 5.07 -8.52
C ILE A 75 17.64 5.25 -7.27
N PRO A 76 18.08 4.77 -6.08
CA PRO A 76 17.34 4.97 -4.84
C PRO A 76 17.13 6.45 -4.52
N PHE A 77 16.00 6.77 -3.92
CA PHE A 77 15.72 8.11 -3.42
C PHE A 77 16.72 8.50 -2.33
N ASP A 78 17.01 9.80 -2.17
CA ASP A 78 17.71 10.32 -0.99
C ASP A 78 16.72 10.86 0.07
N ILE A 79 15.56 10.21 0.18
CA ILE A 79 14.44 10.66 1.02
C ILE A 79 14.12 9.56 2.04
N PRO A 80 14.00 9.87 3.34
CA PRO A 80 13.58 8.89 4.35
C PRO A 80 12.16 8.38 4.10
N ILE A 81 11.91 7.12 4.45
CA ILE A 81 10.65 6.43 4.20
C ILE A 81 10.09 5.85 5.49
N THR A 82 8.78 6.03 5.72
CA THR A 82 8.03 5.26 6.72
C THR A 82 7.01 4.36 6.01
N VAL A 83 7.07 3.07 6.27
CA VAL A 83 6.13 2.06 5.76
C VAL A 83 5.24 1.60 6.89
N MET A 84 3.93 1.59 6.67
CA MET A 84 2.94 1.17 7.65
C MET A 84 2.21 -0.06 7.12
N ILE A 85 2.10 -1.11 7.92
CA ILE A 85 1.39 -2.34 7.56
C ILE A 85 0.48 -2.81 8.71
N GLY A 86 -0.56 -3.56 8.38
CA GLY A 86 -1.39 -4.29 9.32
C GLY A 86 -0.70 -5.57 9.83
N THR A 87 -1.09 -6.06 11.00
CA THR A 87 -0.63 -7.36 11.52
C THR A 87 -1.40 -8.54 10.92
N ASN A 88 -2.57 -8.28 10.33
CA ASN A 88 -3.49 -9.28 9.80
C ASN A 88 -3.75 -9.02 8.30
N GLU A 89 -2.71 -8.64 7.54
CA GLU A 89 -2.79 -8.53 6.08
C GLU A 89 -1.76 -9.43 5.39
N ASP A 90 -1.87 -9.56 4.07
CA ASP A 90 -1.00 -10.44 3.28
C ASP A 90 0.45 -9.95 3.19
N THR A 91 0.70 -8.66 3.41
CA THR A 91 2.02 -8.04 3.36
C THR A 91 2.79 -8.37 4.64
N THR A 92 3.94 -9.03 4.52
CA THR A 92 4.79 -9.33 5.68
C THR A 92 5.72 -8.17 6.05
N TYR A 93 6.31 -8.23 7.25
CA TYR A 93 7.33 -7.28 7.67
C TYR A 93 8.56 -7.32 6.75
N GLU A 94 8.99 -8.51 6.32
CA GLU A 94 10.12 -8.71 5.42
C GLU A 94 9.84 -8.12 4.03
N GLU A 95 8.61 -8.25 3.52
CA GLU A 95 8.16 -7.62 2.29
C GLU A 95 8.13 -6.09 2.42
N ALA A 96 7.65 -5.55 3.55
CA ALA A 96 7.70 -4.12 3.84
C ALA A 96 9.14 -3.58 3.93
N MET A 97 10.05 -4.36 4.51
CA MET A 97 11.47 -3.99 4.60
C MET A 97 12.15 -3.87 3.22
N LYS A 98 11.58 -4.42 2.14
CA LYS A 98 12.09 -4.23 0.77
C LYS A 98 12.03 -2.79 0.28
N TRP A 99 11.27 -1.91 0.94
CA TRP A 99 11.36 -0.47 0.70
C TRP A 99 12.74 0.13 0.99
N GLN A 100 13.59 -0.55 1.77
CA GLN A 100 14.97 -0.10 2.01
C GLN A 100 15.82 -0.11 0.74
N ASP A 101 15.47 -0.92 -0.26
CA ASP A 101 16.17 -0.94 -1.55
C ASP A 101 15.87 0.29 -2.42
N GLU A 102 14.82 1.06 -2.07
CA GLU A 102 14.35 2.22 -2.83
C GLU A 102 14.85 3.55 -2.26
N THR A 103 15.61 3.55 -1.17
CA THR A 103 16.19 4.78 -0.60
C THR A 103 17.58 4.56 -0.02
N SER A 104 18.45 5.56 -0.14
CA SER A 104 19.76 5.62 0.53
C SER A 104 19.64 5.92 2.03
N LYS A 105 18.49 6.46 2.47
CA LYS A 105 18.22 6.80 3.87
C LYS A 105 17.64 5.58 4.60
N LYS A 106 17.70 5.59 5.93
CA LYS A 106 17.06 4.54 6.74
C LYS A 106 15.54 4.62 6.64
N ILE A 107 14.90 3.46 6.51
CA ILE A 107 13.44 3.37 6.60
C ILE A 107 12.96 3.08 8.03
N SER A 108 11.70 3.40 8.31
CA SER A 108 10.96 2.94 9.49
C SER A 108 9.78 2.08 9.05
N VAL A 109 9.67 0.86 9.56
CA VAL A 109 8.48 0.02 9.37
C VAL A 109 7.65 0.02 10.66
N ARG A 110 6.34 0.25 10.54
CA ARG A 110 5.38 0.30 11.65
C ARG A 110 4.26 -0.71 11.40
N GLN A 111 4.00 -1.56 12.38
CA GLN A 111 2.91 -2.53 12.32
C GLN A 111 1.75 -2.06 13.18
N PHE A 112 0.53 -2.18 12.66
CA PHE A 112 -0.71 -1.80 13.33
C PHE A 112 -1.62 -3.01 13.49
N PRO A 113 -2.27 -3.20 14.65
CA PRO A 113 -3.27 -4.24 14.81
C PRO A 113 -4.41 -4.12 13.78
N GLY A 114 -4.67 -5.16 12.99
CA GLY A 114 -5.73 -5.15 11.96
C GLY A 114 -5.22 -5.54 10.57
N GLY A 115 -6.14 -5.69 9.63
CA GLY A 115 -5.80 -6.05 8.24
C GLY A 115 -5.51 -4.84 7.35
N HIS A 116 -5.68 -5.00 6.04
CA HIS A 116 -5.20 -4.05 5.03
C HIS A 116 -5.70 -2.60 5.24
N PHE A 117 -6.92 -2.45 5.75
CA PHE A 117 -7.53 -1.14 6.03
C PHE A 117 -7.35 -0.66 7.47
N PHE A 118 -6.29 -1.11 8.15
CA PHE A 118 -5.89 -0.64 9.49
C PHE A 118 -5.84 0.90 9.59
N ILE A 119 -5.56 1.59 8.48
CA ILE A 119 -5.46 3.05 8.41
C ILE A 119 -6.71 3.77 8.95
N TYR A 120 -7.90 3.19 8.74
CA TYR A 120 -9.14 3.80 9.22
C TYR A 120 -9.30 3.62 10.73
N GLN A 121 -8.79 2.52 11.29
CA GLN A 121 -8.87 2.21 12.72
C GLN A 121 -7.83 2.98 13.54
N HIS A 122 -6.66 3.27 12.95
CA HIS A 122 -5.52 3.89 13.63
C HIS A 122 -5.23 5.33 13.20
N THR A 123 -6.23 6.01 12.62
CA THR A 123 -6.10 7.39 12.09
C THR A 123 -5.37 8.35 13.05
N ARG A 124 -5.67 8.29 14.36
CA ARG A 124 -5.04 9.17 15.35
C ARG A 124 -3.55 8.88 15.54
N GLU A 125 -3.16 7.61 15.56
CA GLU A 125 -1.75 7.21 15.73
C GLU A 125 -0.94 7.54 14.48
N ILE A 126 -1.48 7.23 13.30
CA ILE A 126 -0.88 7.59 12.01
C ILE A 126 -0.69 9.11 11.89
N SER A 127 -1.69 9.90 12.30
CA SER A 127 -1.57 11.38 12.32
C SER A 127 -0.43 11.87 13.21
N ARG A 128 -0.19 11.21 14.35
CA ARG A 128 0.95 11.53 15.22
C ARG A 128 2.28 11.18 14.57
N ILE A 129 2.37 10.04 13.88
CA ILE A 129 3.57 9.65 13.14
C ILE A 129 3.91 10.69 12.06
N PHE A 130 2.91 11.14 11.29
CA PHE A 130 3.11 12.20 10.31
C PHE A 130 3.63 13.49 10.97
N SER A 131 2.97 13.94 12.04
CA SER A 131 3.33 15.16 12.74
C SER A 131 4.74 15.09 13.34
N SER A 132 5.08 14.01 14.04
CA SER A 132 6.39 13.86 14.69
C SER A 132 7.54 13.75 13.68
N THR A 133 7.29 13.05 12.56
CA THR A 133 8.29 12.84 11.51
C THR A 133 8.58 14.14 10.75
N LEU A 134 7.54 14.92 10.47
CA LEU A 134 7.68 16.17 9.71
C LEU A 134 8.15 17.35 10.56
N GLN A 135 7.91 17.34 11.88
CA GLN A 135 8.41 18.37 12.80
C GLN A 135 9.87 18.18 13.21
N ASN A 136 10.37 16.94 13.20
CA ASN A 136 11.76 16.58 13.45
C ASN A 136 12.32 15.76 12.28
N PRO A 137 12.48 16.36 11.09
CA PRO A 137 13.04 15.64 9.96
C PRO A 137 14.46 15.15 10.33
N PRO A 138 14.84 13.91 9.99
CA PRO A 138 16.21 13.47 10.20
C PRO A 138 17.16 14.43 9.47
N GLU A 139 18.28 14.79 10.10
CA GLU A 139 19.23 15.76 9.55
C GLU A 139 19.56 15.42 8.09
N ILE A 140 19.10 16.28 7.18
CA ILE A 140 19.53 16.23 5.78
C ILE A 140 20.94 16.81 5.79
N ILE A 141 21.94 15.93 5.89
CA ILE A 141 23.32 16.31 5.62
C ILE A 141 23.35 16.72 4.15
N SER A 142 23.54 18.01 3.90
CA SER A 142 23.80 18.56 2.59
C SER A 142 25.29 18.38 2.31
N ASP A 143 25.61 17.73 1.18
CA ASP A 143 26.94 17.80 0.56
C ASP A 143 27.11 19.13 -0.19
#